data_AF-A0A941ECP7-F1
#
_entry.id   AF-A0A941ECP7-F1
#
_cell.length_a   1.000
_cell.length_b   1.000
_cell.length_c   1.000
_cell.angle_alpha   90.00
_cell.angle_beta   90.00
_cell.angle_gamma   90.00
#
_symmetry.space_group_name_H-M   'P 1'
#
loop_
_entity.id
_entity.type
_entity.pdbx_description
1 polymer ?
#
loop_
_entity_poly.entity_id
_entity_poly.type
_entity_poly.pdbx_seq_one_letter_code
_entity_poly.pdbx_strand_id
1 'polypeptide(L)'
;MFLADLLSERVEAVGGRPLLFANRCGEPIRHSDFWHAWRAACDGRLPRYARDGSLREPGTGPVYRGLRFQDLRHTHKTILTELAVPEILQDERLGHRPPGMRRVYDHTTLPMREAMADGLQTLWESRPDARDGLSQRQALSDPCPARGGRVVDQRVRAGGSREHRMPGSRQLLADR
;
A
#
# COMPACT_ATOMS: atom_id res chain seq x y z
N MET A 1 -11.25 14.73 -9.87
CA MET A 1 -10.63 13.83 -10.87
C MET A 1 -10.48 12.50 -10.17
N PHE A 2 -11.11 11.41 -10.62
CA PHE A 2 -11.23 10.18 -9.83
C PHE A 2 -9.93 9.73 -9.14
N LEU A 3 -8.79 9.71 -9.86
CA LEU A 3 -7.51 9.28 -9.28
C LEU A 3 -6.98 10.27 -8.22
N ALA A 4 -7.18 11.57 -8.43
CA ALA A 4 -6.85 12.59 -7.46
C ALA A 4 -7.76 12.51 -6.23
N ASP A 5 -9.04 12.18 -6.44
CA ASP A 5 -10.04 12.05 -5.38
C ASP A 5 -9.71 10.81 -4.52
N LEU A 6 -9.37 9.67 -5.15
CA LEU A 6 -8.92 8.45 -4.46
C LEU A 6 -7.63 8.67 -3.66
N LEU A 7 -6.67 9.41 -4.23
CA LEU A 7 -5.45 9.76 -3.50
C LEU A 7 -5.76 10.69 -2.33
N SER A 8 -6.63 11.68 -2.51
CA SER A 8 -7.03 12.61 -1.45
C SER A 8 -7.73 11.89 -0.31
N GLU A 9 -8.69 11.01 -0.63
CA GLU A 9 -9.33 10.12 0.35
C GLU A 9 -8.29 9.31 1.13
N ARG A 10 -7.28 8.77 0.44
CA ARG A 10 -6.20 8.03 1.10
C ARG A 10 -5.33 8.92 1.99
N VAL A 11 -4.99 10.13 1.56
CA VAL A 11 -4.19 11.09 2.34
C VAL A 11 -4.94 11.48 3.62
N GLU A 12 -6.24 11.80 3.50
CA GLU A 12 -7.10 12.12 4.63
C GLU A 12 -7.21 10.94 5.61
N ALA A 13 -7.45 9.73 5.09
CA ALA A 13 -7.54 8.52 5.91
C ALA A 13 -6.23 8.18 6.65
N VAL A 14 -5.08 8.61 6.12
CA VAL A 14 -3.77 8.41 6.75
C VAL A 14 -3.54 9.41 7.89
N GLY A 15 -4.26 10.53 7.94
CA GLY A 15 -4.28 11.45 9.09
C GLY A 15 -2.91 12.00 9.48
N GLY A 16 -2.07 12.32 8.49
CA GLY A 16 -0.75 12.92 8.70
C GLY A 16 0.37 11.95 9.11
N ARG A 17 0.14 10.64 9.08
CA ARG A 17 1.23 9.66 9.27
C ARG A 17 2.27 9.78 8.15
N PRO A 18 3.55 9.46 8.43
CA PRO A 18 4.64 9.67 7.47
C PRO A 18 4.54 8.79 6.21
N LEU A 19 3.80 7.68 6.26
CA LEU A 19 3.69 6.73 5.16
C LEU A 19 2.25 6.68 4.64
N LEU A 20 2.07 7.04 3.36
CA LEU A 20 0.78 6.94 2.66
C LEU A 20 0.30 5.49 2.52
N PHE A 21 1.23 4.58 2.24
CA PHE A 21 0.98 3.14 2.16
C PHE A 21 1.82 2.44 3.20
N ALA A 22 1.15 1.89 4.21
CA ALA A 22 1.77 1.22 5.33
C ALA A 22 1.07 -0.12 5.59
N ASN A 23 1.76 -1.02 6.27
CA ASN A 23 1.15 -2.23 6.78
C ASN A 23 0.08 -1.88 7.84
N ARG A 24 -0.67 -2.89 8.30
CA ARG A 24 -1.68 -2.76 9.36
C ARG A 24 -1.14 -2.18 10.68
N CYS A 25 0.16 -2.22 10.92
CA CYS A 25 0.83 -1.66 12.08
C CYS A 25 1.33 -0.22 11.85
N GLY A 26 1.36 0.27 10.60
CA GLY A 26 1.89 1.59 10.26
C GLY A 26 3.31 1.65 9.75
N GLU A 27 3.95 0.50 9.54
CA GLU A 27 5.33 0.41 9.10
C GLU A 27 5.41 0.25 7.58
N PRO A 28 6.59 0.41 6.98
CA PRO A 28 6.80 0.12 5.57
C PRO A 28 6.31 -1.29 5.20
N ILE A 29 5.61 -1.39 4.07
CA ILE A 29 5.15 -2.68 3.55
C ILE A 29 6.37 -3.48 3.12
N ARG A 30 6.49 -4.72 3.60
CA ARG A 30 7.56 -5.62 3.16
C ARG A 30 7.34 -6.02 1.71
N HIS A 31 8.42 -6.21 0.99
CA HIS A 31 8.36 -6.65 -0.41
C HIS A 31 7.56 -7.95 -0.59
N SER A 32 7.71 -8.92 0.31
CA SER A 32 6.92 -10.17 0.29
C SER A 32 5.42 -9.92 0.44
N ASP A 33 5.02 -9.07 1.39
CA ASP A 33 3.63 -8.78 1.69
C ASP A 33 2.97 -8.07 0.51
N PHE A 34 3.70 -7.14 -0.10
CA PHE A 34 3.29 -6.51 -1.35
C PHE A 34 3.07 -7.54 -2.45
N TRP A 35 4.01 -8.47 -2.67
CA TRP A 35 3.88 -9.49 -3.72
C TRP A 35 2.72 -10.45 -3.48
N HIS A 36 2.41 -10.81 -2.23
CA HIS A 36 1.24 -11.63 -1.92
C HIS A 36 -0.07 -10.91 -2.27
N ALA A 37 -0.18 -9.63 -1.91
CA ALA A 37 -1.33 -8.81 -2.28
C ALA A 37 -1.45 -8.64 -3.80
N TRP A 38 -0.33 -8.35 -4.47
CA TRP A 38 -0.25 -8.21 -5.92
C TRP A 38 -0.69 -9.48 -6.66
N ARG A 39 -0.13 -10.65 -6.29
CA ARG A 39 -0.46 -11.92 -6.93
C ARG A 39 -1.92 -12.28 -6.74
N ALA A 40 -2.46 -12.10 -5.54
CA ALA A 40 -3.88 -12.33 -5.30
C ALA A 40 -4.79 -11.40 -6.12
N ALA A 41 -4.37 -10.16 -6.39
CA ALA A 41 -5.12 -9.24 -7.24
C ALA A 41 -5.05 -9.61 -8.73
N CYS A 42 -3.87 -9.99 -9.24
CA CYS A 42 -3.67 -10.30 -10.65
C CYS A 42 -4.13 -11.70 -11.04
N ASP A 43 -3.80 -12.71 -10.23
CA ASP A 43 -4.08 -14.12 -10.50
C ASP A 43 -5.47 -14.54 -9.99
N GLY A 44 -6.13 -13.66 -9.24
CA GLY A 44 -7.39 -13.94 -8.59
C GLY A 44 -7.22 -14.74 -7.30
N ARG A 45 -8.34 -14.92 -6.60
CA ARG A 45 -8.41 -15.62 -5.32
C ARG A 45 -9.64 -16.50 -5.30
N LEU A 46 -9.50 -17.71 -4.78
CA LEU A 46 -10.67 -18.54 -4.50
C LEU A 46 -11.53 -17.92 -3.38
N PRO A 47 -12.86 -18.13 -3.40
CA PRO A 47 -13.72 -17.74 -2.29
C PRO A 47 -13.26 -18.41 -1.00
N ARG A 48 -13.42 -17.71 0.13
CA ARG A 48 -13.19 -18.30 1.45
C ARG A 48 -14.52 -18.64 2.10
N TYR A 49 -14.62 -19.87 2.59
CA TYR A 49 -15.77 -20.37 3.31
C TYR A 49 -15.44 -20.53 4.80
N ALA A 50 -16.43 -20.33 5.66
CA ALA A 50 -16.33 -20.71 7.06
C ALA A 50 -16.43 -22.24 7.23
N ARG A 51 -16.17 -22.72 8.45
CA ARG A 51 -16.20 -24.15 8.75
C ARG A 51 -17.58 -24.78 8.55
N ASP A 52 -18.63 -23.98 8.67
CA ASP A 52 -20.03 -24.35 8.44
C ASP A 52 -20.46 -24.30 6.96
N GLY A 53 -19.53 -23.97 6.04
CA GLY A 53 -19.79 -23.87 4.61
C GLY A 53 -20.33 -22.50 4.16
N SER A 54 -20.59 -21.56 5.07
CA SER A 54 -21.05 -20.22 4.69
C SER A 54 -19.94 -19.41 3.99
N LEU A 55 -20.31 -18.62 2.98
CA LEU A 55 -19.37 -17.75 2.26
C LEU A 55 -18.92 -16.60 3.17
N ARG A 56 -17.60 -16.48 3.39
CA ARG A 56 -17.01 -15.37 4.15
C ARG A 56 -16.48 -14.27 3.26
N GLU A 57 -15.73 -14.65 2.23
CA GLU A 57 -15.12 -13.70 1.29
C GLU A 57 -15.38 -14.21 -0.12
N PRO A 58 -16.02 -13.42 -1.00
CA PRO A 58 -16.19 -13.81 -2.39
C PRO A 58 -14.82 -13.99 -3.06
N GLY A 59 -14.76 -14.96 -3.98
CA GLY A 59 -13.59 -15.11 -4.83
C GLY A 59 -13.47 -13.94 -5.81
N THR A 60 -12.27 -13.74 -6.34
CA THR A 60 -12.04 -12.75 -7.40
C THR A 60 -11.42 -13.47 -8.59
N GLY A 61 -11.96 -13.24 -9.79
CA GLY A 61 -11.34 -13.73 -11.02
C GLY A 61 -9.97 -13.07 -11.27
N PRO A 62 -9.09 -13.71 -12.07
CA PRO A 62 -7.83 -13.10 -12.46
C PRO A 62 -8.08 -11.86 -13.32
N VAL A 63 -7.30 -10.80 -13.10
CA VAL A 63 -7.19 -9.67 -14.03
C VAL A 63 -6.27 -10.05 -15.19
N TYR A 64 -5.08 -10.56 -14.85
CA TYR A 64 -4.11 -11.09 -15.81
C TYR A 64 -3.15 -12.02 -15.07
N ARG A 65 -3.18 -13.31 -15.37
CA ARG A 65 -2.34 -14.29 -14.67
C ARG A 65 -0.86 -14.07 -14.99
N GLY A 66 -0.03 -14.09 -13.96
CA GLY A 66 1.41 -13.98 -14.12
C GLY A 66 1.95 -12.54 -14.27
N LEU A 67 1.08 -11.52 -14.27
CA LEU A 67 1.47 -10.12 -14.44
C LEU A 67 2.57 -9.74 -13.44
N ARG A 68 3.74 -9.32 -13.94
CA ARG A 68 4.82 -8.84 -13.08
C ARG A 68 4.61 -7.36 -12.83
N PHE A 69 5.01 -6.90 -11.65
CA PHE A 69 4.91 -5.48 -11.31
C PHE A 69 5.66 -4.58 -12.29
N GLN A 70 6.83 -5.02 -12.80
CA GLN A 70 7.58 -4.29 -13.82
C GLN A 70 6.83 -4.17 -15.16
N ASP A 71 5.94 -5.11 -15.49
CA ASP A 71 5.16 -5.05 -16.73
C ASP A 71 4.27 -3.80 -16.74
N LEU A 72 3.76 -3.37 -15.57
CA LEU A 72 3.02 -2.11 -15.45
C LEU A 72 3.83 -0.90 -15.89
N ARG A 73 5.14 -0.88 -15.63
CA ARG A 73 6.01 0.23 -16.02
C ARG A 73 6.15 0.29 -17.55
N HIS A 74 6.26 -0.87 -18.21
CA HIS A 74 6.29 -0.96 -19.67
C HIS A 74 4.94 -0.58 -20.29
N THR A 75 3.84 -1.04 -19.71
CA THR A 75 2.49 -0.63 -20.11
C THR A 75 2.29 0.87 -19.94
N HIS A 76 2.76 1.46 -18.83
CA HIS A 76 2.65 2.91 -18.61
C HIS A 76 3.42 3.71 -19.66
N LYS A 77 4.65 3.30 -20.01
CA LYS A 77 5.40 3.93 -21.12
C LYS A 77 4.63 3.87 -22.44
N THR A 78 3.99 2.74 -22.73
CA THR A 78 3.19 2.55 -23.94
C THR A 78 1.98 3.48 -23.94
N ILE A 79 1.23 3.54 -22.83
CA ILE A 79 0.08 4.45 -22.66
C ILE A 79 0.50 5.91 -22.84
N LEU A 80 1.61 6.34 -22.24
CA LEU A 80 2.09 7.72 -22.41
C LEU A 80 2.44 8.03 -23.88
N THR A 81 2.91 7.04 -24.62
CA THR A 81 3.19 7.18 -26.06
C THR A 81 1.89 7.28 -26.86
N GLU A 82 0.88 6.45 -26.56
CA GLU A 82 -0.44 6.50 -27.20
C GLU A 82 -1.16 7.83 -26.94
N LEU A 83 -0.99 8.40 -25.75
CA LEU A 83 -1.51 9.72 -25.37
C LEU A 83 -0.69 10.89 -25.95
N ALA A 84 0.30 10.62 -26.81
CA ALA A 84 1.20 11.62 -27.40
C ALA A 84 1.90 12.51 -26.35
N VAL A 85 2.18 11.97 -25.16
CA VAL A 85 2.90 12.71 -24.11
C VAL A 85 4.33 12.96 -24.57
N PRO A 86 4.87 14.19 -24.47
CA PRO A 86 6.22 14.48 -24.92
C PRO A 86 7.28 13.61 -24.23
N GLU A 87 8.28 13.12 -24.97
CA GLU A 87 9.27 12.15 -24.47
C GLU A 87 10.01 12.63 -23.22
N ILE A 88 10.34 13.92 -23.14
CA ILE A 88 10.97 14.52 -21.96
C ILE A 88 10.13 14.33 -20.69
N LEU A 89 8.80 14.48 -20.81
CA LEU A 89 7.87 14.28 -19.70
C LEU A 89 7.70 12.78 -19.39
N GLN A 90 7.72 11.92 -20.40
CA GLN A 90 7.72 10.48 -20.17
C GLN A 90 8.96 10.02 -19.40
N ASP A 91 10.13 10.52 -19.80
CA ASP A 91 11.39 10.18 -19.15
C ASP A 91 11.43 10.70 -17.71
N GLU A 92 11.03 11.95 -17.47
CA GLU A 92 10.90 12.47 -16.11
C GLU A 92 9.91 11.64 -15.27
N ARG A 93 8.73 11.34 -15.80
CA ARG A 93 7.68 10.58 -15.11
C ARG A 93 8.14 9.18 -14.73
N LEU A 94 8.96 8.56 -15.58
CA LEU A 94 9.54 7.24 -15.31
C LEU A 94 10.81 7.34 -14.45
N GLY A 95 11.39 8.52 -14.25
CA GLY A 95 12.67 8.69 -13.56
C GLY A 95 13.86 8.25 -14.42
N HIS A 96 13.72 8.30 -15.75
CA HIS A 96 14.83 8.16 -16.68
C HIS A 96 15.59 9.47 -16.80
N ARG A 97 16.90 9.38 -17.04
CA ARG A 97 17.71 10.53 -17.41
C ARG A 97 17.71 10.62 -18.95
N PRO A 98 17.15 11.70 -19.54
CA PRO A 98 17.14 11.85 -20.99
C PRO A 98 18.58 11.93 -21.53
N PRO A 99 18.90 11.24 -22.64
CA PRO A 99 20.25 11.24 -23.20
C PRO A 99 20.56 12.55 -23.94
N GLY A 100 21.86 12.91 -23.98
CA GLY A 100 22.39 13.98 -24.83
C GLY A 100 21.91 15.40 -24.48
N MET A 101 21.80 16.24 -25.52
CA MET A 101 21.50 17.68 -25.40
C MET A 101 20.06 17.97 -24.97
N ARG A 102 19.12 17.03 -25.18
CA ARG A 102 17.73 17.19 -24.76
C ARG A 102 17.60 17.50 -23.27
N ARG A 103 18.47 16.91 -22.43
CA ARG A 103 18.51 17.20 -20.99
C ARG A 103 18.70 18.68 -20.67
N VAL A 104 19.38 19.42 -21.55
CA VAL A 104 19.74 20.83 -21.33
C VAL A 104 18.62 21.76 -21.75
N TYR A 105 17.89 21.43 -22.82
CA TYR A 105 16.93 22.34 -23.45
C TYR A 105 15.47 21.94 -23.25
N ASP A 106 15.19 20.65 -23.12
CA ASP A 106 13.82 20.18 -22.95
C ASP A 106 13.46 20.22 -21.48
N HIS A 107 12.45 21.01 -21.15
CA HIS A 107 11.90 21.13 -19.82
C HIS A 107 10.42 20.75 -19.84
N THR A 108 9.99 20.07 -18.79
CA THR A 108 8.58 19.77 -18.61
C THR A 108 7.87 21.01 -18.08
N THR A 109 6.76 21.37 -18.70
CA THR A 109 5.93 22.49 -18.27
C THR A 109 4.71 21.99 -17.51
N LEU A 110 4.08 22.87 -16.72
CA LEU A 110 2.84 22.54 -16.03
C LEU A 110 1.71 22.13 -17.02
N PRO A 111 1.47 22.86 -18.13
CA PRO A 111 0.46 22.45 -19.12
C PRO A 111 0.67 21.05 -19.70
N MET A 112 1.92 20.63 -19.92
CA MET A 112 2.21 19.26 -20.38
C MET A 112 1.79 18.20 -19.35
N ARG A 113 1.99 18.49 -18.06
CA ARG A 113 1.61 17.59 -16.96
C ARG A 113 0.10 17.52 -16.79
N GLU A 114 -0.58 18.66 -16.91
CA GLU A 114 -2.04 18.74 -16.87
C GLU A 114 -2.66 17.96 -18.03
N ALA A 115 -2.22 18.19 -19.26
CA ALA A 115 -2.67 17.44 -20.44
C ALA A 115 -2.44 15.92 -20.31
N MET A 116 -1.28 15.51 -19.77
CA MET A 116 -1.01 14.10 -19.47
C MET A 116 -1.97 13.54 -18.41
N ALA A 117 -2.25 14.29 -17.35
CA ALA A 117 -3.17 13.88 -16.29
C ALA A 117 -4.60 13.72 -16.83
N ASP A 118 -5.07 14.66 -17.64
CA ASP A 118 -6.38 14.64 -18.28
C ASP A 118 -6.54 13.46 -19.25
N GLY A 119 -5.50 13.18 -20.05
CA GLY A 119 -5.47 12.02 -20.94
C GLY A 119 -5.53 10.69 -20.19
N LEU A 120 -4.78 10.57 -19.10
CA LEU A 120 -4.83 9.38 -18.23
C LEU A 120 -6.19 9.23 -17.53
N GLN A 121 -6.80 10.34 -17.09
CA GLN A 121 -8.13 10.35 -16.49
C GLN A 121 -9.19 9.90 -17.51
N THR A 122 -9.13 10.41 -18.74
CA THR A 122 -10.05 10.03 -19.83
C THR A 122 -9.90 8.56 -20.18
N LEU A 123 -8.65 8.05 -20.27
CA LEU A 123 -8.39 6.64 -20.52
C LEU A 123 -8.94 5.74 -19.40
N TRP A 124 -8.85 6.18 -18.14
CA TRP A 124 -9.46 5.48 -17.02
C TRP A 124 -10.98 5.44 -17.16
N GLU A 125 -11.58 6.60 -17.44
CA GLU A 125 -13.02 6.76 -17.59
C GLU A 125 -13.60 6.00 -18.78
N SER A 126 -12.81 5.76 -19.83
CA SER A 126 -13.27 5.00 -20.99
C SER A 126 -13.31 3.49 -20.76
N ARG A 127 -12.87 2.99 -19.60
CA ARG A 127 -12.87 1.54 -19.28
C ARG A 127 -13.98 1.18 -18.28
N PRO A 128 -15.12 0.63 -18.75
CA PRO A 128 -16.29 0.37 -17.91
C PRO A 128 -16.02 -0.66 -16.79
N ASP A 129 -15.24 -1.71 -17.06
CA ASP A 129 -14.97 -2.79 -16.08
C ASP A 129 -14.20 -2.33 -14.83
N ALA A 130 -13.45 -1.23 -14.94
CA ALA A 130 -12.67 -0.68 -13.83
C ALA A 130 -13.54 0.02 -12.77
N ARG A 131 -14.73 0.50 -13.17
CA ARG A 131 -15.66 1.25 -12.31
C ARG A 131 -16.51 0.32 -11.44
N ASP A 132 -17.09 -0.72 -12.05
CA ASP A 132 -17.98 -1.65 -11.36
C ASP A 132 -17.24 -2.48 -10.30
N GLY A 133 -16.00 -2.86 -10.59
CA GLY A 133 -15.15 -3.63 -9.68
C GLY A 133 -14.60 -2.84 -8.48
N LEU A 134 -14.67 -1.51 -8.47
CA LEU A 134 -14.26 -0.68 -7.32
C LEU A 134 -15.46 -0.28 -6.46
N SER A 135 -16.61 0.00 -7.07
CA SER A 135 -17.87 0.22 -6.34
C SER A 135 -18.24 -1.01 -5.48
N GLN A 136 -18.10 -2.23 -6.02
CA GLN A 136 -18.28 -3.47 -5.24
C GLN A 136 -17.26 -3.66 -4.11
N ARG A 137 -16.04 -3.09 -4.23
CA ARG A 137 -15.00 -3.22 -3.20
C ARG A 137 -15.13 -2.19 -2.08
N GLN A 138 -15.56 -0.97 -2.39
CA GLN A 138 -15.85 0.05 -1.37
C GLN A 138 -16.96 -0.43 -0.42
N ALA A 139 -18.01 -1.07 -0.96
CA ALA A 139 -19.06 -1.71 -0.16
C ALA A 139 -18.57 -2.88 0.72
N LEU A 140 -17.42 -3.48 0.41
CA LEU A 140 -16.76 -4.52 1.21
C LEU A 140 -15.70 -3.98 2.17
N SER A 141 -15.28 -2.72 1.99
CA SER A 141 -14.31 -2.03 2.86
C SER A 141 -14.96 -1.20 3.97
N ASP A 142 -16.29 -1.19 4.05
CA ASP A 142 -16.98 -0.76 5.27
C ASP A 142 -16.29 -1.44 6.47
N PRO A 143 -15.86 -0.68 7.48
CA PRO A 143 -15.15 -1.25 8.60
C PRO A 143 -16.08 -2.28 9.25
N CYS A 144 -15.73 -3.55 9.07
CA CYS A 144 -16.29 -4.66 9.81
C CYS A 144 -16.39 -4.22 11.28
N PRO A 145 -17.59 -4.25 11.90
CA PRO A 145 -17.76 -3.75 13.25
C PRO A 145 -16.74 -4.46 14.12
N ALA A 146 -15.93 -3.67 14.83
CA ALA A 146 -14.83 -4.15 15.65
C ALA A 146 -15.33 -5.35 16.47
N ARG A 147 -14.84 -6.54 16.11
CA ARG A 147 -15.19 -7.78 16.81
C ARG A 147 -14.69 -7.61 18.24
N GLY A 148 -15.62 -7.37 19.16
CA GLY A 148 -15.35 -7.01 20.55
C GLY A 148 -14.22 -7.84 21.13
N GLY A 149 -13.07 -7.19 21.30
CA GLY A 149 -11.93 -7.76 22.00
C GLY A 149 -12.36 -8.01 23.44
N ARG A 150 -12.44 -9.29 23.82
CA ARG A 150 -12.67 -9.70 25.20
C ARG A 150 -11.51 -9.15 26.03
N VAL A 151 -11.78 -8.17 26.89
CA VAL A 151 -10.81 -7.66 27.87
C VAL A 151 -10.44 -8.83 28.77
N VAL A 152 -9.20 -9.30 28.68
CA VAL A 152 -8.64 -10.22 29.67
C VAL A 152 -8.25 -9.36 30.87
N ASP A 153 -9.08 -9.40 31.91
CA ASP A 153 -8.82 -8.82 33.22
C ASP A 153 -7.57 -9.51 33.83
N GLN A 154 -6.41 -8.86 33.74
CA GLN A 154 -5.22 -9.27 34.48
C GLN A 154 -5.38 -8.84 35.94
N ARG A 155 -6.09 -9.65 36.74
CA ARG A 155 -5.97 -9.59 38.19
C ARG A 155 -4.57 -10.03 38.59
N VAL A 156 -3.74 -9.05 38.94
CA VAL A 156 -2.48 -9.21 39.67
C VAL A 156 -2.75 -10.04 40.92
N ARG A 157 -2.22 -11.27 40.97
CA ARG A 157 -2.15 -12.05 42.20
C ARG A 157 -0.98 -11.53 43.04
N ALA A 158 -1.31 -10.98 44.20
CA ALA A 158 -0.37 -10.71 45.27
C ALA A 158 0.33 -12.02 45.69
N GLY A 159 1.64 -12.09 45.47
CA GLY A 159 2.52 -13.15 45.95
C GLY A 159 3.32 -12.63 47.15
N GLY A 160 3.10 -13.25 48.30
CA GLY A 160 3.58 -12.83 49.60
C GLY A 160 5.09 -12.94 49.83
N SER A 161 5.50 -12.17 50.82
CA SER A 161 6.81 -11.99 51.42
C SER A 161 7.50 -13.29 51.83
N ARG A 162 8.79 -13.43 51.51
CA ARG A 162 9.73 -14.20 52.33
C ARG A 162 11.02 -13.39 52.51
N GLU A 163 11.27 -13.06 53.75
CA GLU A 163 12.48 -12.41 54.26
C GLU A 163 13.72 -13.22 53.89
N HIS A 164 14.77 -12.51 53.45
CA HIS A 164 16.13 -13.05 53.48
C HIS A 164 17.07 -12.02 54.12
N ARG A 165 17.59 -12.44 55.27
CA ARG A 165 18.47 -11.73 56.20
C ARG A 165 19.89 -11.68 55.64
N MET A 166 20.47 -10.49 55.57
CA MET A 166 21.89 -10.27 55.24
C MET A 166 22.80 -10.64 56.43
N PRO A 167 24.00 -11.16 56.13
CA PRO A 167 25.24 -10.57 56.65
C PRO A 167 26.25 -10.45 55.49
N GLY A 168 27.26 -9.58 55.45
CA GLY A 168 27.88 -8.66 56.39
C GLY A 168 29.12 -8.13 55.64
N SER A 169 29.45 -6.88 55.89
CA SER A 169 30.39 -6.01 55.18
C SER A 169 31.87 -6.39 55.34
N ARG A 170 32.70 -6.15 54.30
CA ARG A 170 34.11 -5.65 54.34
C ARG A 170 34.66 -5.58 52.90
N GLN A 171 34.77 -4.39 52.32
CA GLN A 171 35.92 -3.45 52.32
C GLN A 171 37.07 -3.81 51.36
N LEU A 172 37.41 -2.78 50.56
CA LEU A 172 38.40 -2.64 49.50
C LEU A 172 39.88 -2.76 49.96
N LEU A 173 40.75 -3.27 49.07
CA LEU A 173 42.17 -2.90 48.86
C LEU A 173 42.58 -3.55 47.51
N ALA A 174 42.80 -2.82 46.41
CA ALA A 174 43.95 -1.99 46.00
C ALA A 174 45.24 -2.78 45.67
N ASP A 175 45.73 -2.52 44.45
CA ASP A 175 47.13 -2.56 43.97
C ASP A 175 47.92 -3.89 43.87
N ARG A 176 48.12 -4.40 42.64
CA ARG A 176 49.33 -4.21 41.79
C ARG A 176 49.39 -5.20 40.63
#